data_AF-A0A517TI33-F1
#
_entry.id   AF-A0A517TI33-F1
#
_cell.length_a   1.000
_cell.length_b   1.000
_cell.length_c   1.000
_cell.angle_alpha   90.00
_cell.angle_beta   90.00
_cell.angle_gamma   90.00
#
_symmetry.space_group_name_H-M   'P 1'
#
loop_
_entity.id
_entity.type
_entity.pdbx_description
1 polymer ?
#
loop_
_entity_poly.entity_id
_entity_poly.type
_entity_poly.pdbx_seq_one_letter_code
_entity_poly.pdbx_strand_id
1 'polypeptide(L)'
;MTMLLTLTNRAGFALLALAAMANAAAAQSEGVAWRTDFDAARGEATQAGKLLLVHFWTESCGPCRVLEKRVFSQPQVAMGIATDYVPVKINANEAPELAKAFGVTRVPTDVVVAADGKPIKAFISPSTPMEYVGTVRQLAATYRSQSGGVFSAVSQAAPAPNGLQPPASPQSNDRYAQFASAPTPPAYVPQGVSPAVTPVSVPTAPAATENRYAAPAPAATPAPPAPATSNPYAAASVAPVTPAPVTPIAPAAPAPSSQAASQLPPGSPPLGFEGFCPVTMKNEWRWAKGDARFGAIHEGRTYLFSSAEAQKAFLATPDAFSPVLAGADPVAAVDQQRSLPGVREHAVEYQGRFYLFANEQTLERFWSNPDGYAAGVKRVAALPAESSFIR
;
A
#
# COMPACT_ATOMS: atom_id res chain seq x y z
N MET A 1 -70.88 49.45 8.15
CA MET A 1 -70.76 48.57 6.97
C MET A 1 -69.32 48.70 6.47
N THR A 2 -68.62 47.58 6.21
CA THR A 2 -67.37 47.45 5.40
C THR A 2 -66.43 48.68 5.31
N MET A 3 -65.17 48.67 5.76
CA MET A 3 -64.07 47.71 5.62
C MET A 3 -62.93 48.17 6.55
N LEU A 4 -62.09 47.28 7.08
CA LEU A 4 -60.61 47.42 7.16
C LEU A 4 -60.01 46.21 7.92
N LEU A 5 -59.70 45.13 7.20
CA LEU A 5 -58.94 43.99 7.75
C LEU A 5 -58.38 43.15 6.59
N THR A 6 -57.15 43.45 6.19
CA THR A 6 -56.11 42.58 5.55
C THR A 6 -55.15 43.46 4.74
N LEU A 7 -54.00 43.84 5.33
CA LEU A 7 -52.76 44.22 4.61
C LEU A 7 -51.61 44.53 5.59
N THR A 8 -51.33 43.59 6.49
CA THR A 8 -50.10 43.56 7.29
C THR A 8 -49.39 42.22 7.09
N ASN A 9 -48.06 42.22 7.15
CA ASN A 9 -47.17 41.06 7.14
C ASN A 9 -47.20 40.12 5.91
N ARG A 10 -46.86 40.63 4.72
CA ARG A 10 -46.27 39.80 3.64
C ARG A 10 -44.90 40.26 3.13
N ALA A 11 -44.54 41.53 3.28
CA ALA A 11 -43.23 42.06 2.83
C ALA A 11 -42.05 41.67 3.75
N GLY A 12 -42.24 41.65 5.07
CA GLY A 12 -41.14 41.42 6.03
C GLY A 12 -40.56 40.01 6.01
N PHE A 13 -41.39 38.99 5.75
CA PHE A 13 -40.94 37.59 5.73
C PHE A 13 -40.11 37.24 4.48
N ALA A 14 -40.30 37.94 3.36
CA ALA A 14 -39.54 37.70 2.13
C ALA A 14 -38.06 38.14 2.25
N LEU A 15 -37.78 39.26 2.92
CA LEU A 15 -36.40 39.72 3.14
C LEU A 15 -35.65 38.92 4.20
N LEU A 16 -36.32 38.47 5.27
CA LEU A 16 -35.70 37.63 6.30
C LEU A 16 -35.37 36.22 5.79
N ALA A 17 -36.14 35.67 4.85
CA ALA A 17 -35.83 34.39 4.21
C ALA A 17 -34.61 34.47 3.27
N LEU A 18 -34.43 35.58 2.55
CA LEU A 18 -33.31 35.76 1.61
C LEU A 18 -31.95 35.90 2.31
N ALA A 19 -31.92 36.48 3.51
CA ALA A 19 -30.69 36.61 4.31
C ALA A 19 -30.22 35.27 4.91
N ALA A 20 -31.13 34.34 5.19
CA ALA A 20 -30.80 33.04 5.79
C ALA A 20 -30.22 32.02 4.79
N MET A 21 -30.45 32.19 3.49
CA MET A 21 -29.98 31.24 2.46
C MET A 21 -28.55 31.50 1.96
N ALA A 22 -27.93 32.63 2.32
CA ALA A 22 -26.59 32.99 1.86
C ALA A 22 -25.45 32.24 2.59
N ASN A 23 -25.69 31.73 3.80
CA ASN A 23 -24.62 31.18 4.67
C ASN A 23 -24.30 29.69 4.47
N ALA A 24 -24.97 28.98 3.56
CA ALA A 24 -24.74 27.55 3.33
C ALA A 24 -23.66 27.23 2.27
N ALA A 25 -23.13 28.24 1.57
CA ALA A 25 -22.31 28.06 0.37
C ALA A 25 -20.78 28.11 0.58
N ALA A 26 -20.30 28.33 1.81
CA ALA A 26 -18.88 28.58 2.09
C ALA A 26 -18.31 27.69 3.22
N ALA A 27 -18.45 26.38 3.06
CA ALA A 27 -17.67 25.38 3.80
C ALA A 27 -16.83 24.53 2.83
N GLN A 28 -16.08 25.20 1.95
CA GLN A 28 -15.02 24.55 1.18
C GLN A 28 -13.87 24.25 2.16
N SER A 29 -13.67 22.97 2.48
CA SER A 29 -12.57 22.55 3.35
C SER A 29 -11.23 22.82 2.67
N GLU A 30 -10.37 23.62 3.31
CA GLU A 30 -9.03 24.03 2.81
C GLU A 30 -8.00 22.88 2.76
N GLY A 31 -8.42 21.65 3.03
CA GLY A 31 -7.61 20.44 3.06
C GLY A 31 -8.18 19.42 4.04
N VAL A 32 -7.44 18.33 4.28
CA VAL A 32 -7.81 17.31 5.27
C VAL A 32 -7.73 17.90 6.69
N ALA A 33 -8.86 17.88 7.41
CA ALA A 33 -8.97 18.41 8.77
C ALA A 33 -8.36 17.45 9.81
N TRP A 34 -7.04 17.28 9.80
CA TRP A 34 -6.30 16.34 10.65
C TRP A 34 -6.51 16.57 12.16
N ARG A 35 -6.65 15.47 12.91
CA ARG A 35 -6.42 15.41 14.37
C ARG A 35 -4.96 15.03 14.65
N THR A 36 -4.44 15.44 15.79
CA THR A 36 -3.08 15.06 16.28
C THR A 36 -3.12 14.15 17.50
N ASP A 37 -4.19 14.19 18.29
CA ASP A 37 -4.43 13.27 19.41
C ASP A 37 -5.21 12.03 18.92
N PHE A 38 -4.59 10.86 19.03
CA PHE A 38 -5.16 9.59 18.59
C PHE A 38 -6.29 9.10 19.52
N ASP A 39 -6.16 9.27 20.83
CA ASP A 39 -7.16 8.80 21.80
C ASP A 39 -8.43 9.65 21.75
N ALA A 40 -8.28 10.97 21.62
CA ALA A 40 -9.40 11.89 21.37
C ALA A 40 -10.09 11.60 20.04
N ALA A 41 -9.33 11.38 18.96
CA ALA A 41 -9.88 11.01 17.66
C ALA A 41 -10.61 9.66 17.67
N ARG A 42 -10.20 8.70 18.52
CA ARG A 42 -10.93 7.44 18.72
C ARG A 42 -12.29 7.68 19.40
N GLY A 43 -12.33 8.60 20.36
CA GLY A 43 -13.58 9.08 20.96
C GLY A 43 -14.53 9.69 19.92
N GLU A 44 -14.03 10.61 19.10
CA GLU A 44 -14.78 11.21 17.99
C GLU A 44 -15.29 10.16 16.99
N ALA A 45 -14.42 9.24 16.56
CA ALA A 45 -14.78 8.17 15.62
C ALA A 45 -15.88 7.25 16.19
N THR A 46 -15.81 6.92 17.48
CA THR A 46 -16.84 6.13 18.18
C THR A 46 -18.18 6.86 18.20
N GLN A 47 -18.20 8.16 18.54
CA GLN A 47 -19.41 8.97 18.58
C GLN A 47 -20.02 9.20 17.19
N ALA A 48 -19.18 9.37 16.16
CA ALA A 48 -19.60 9.61 14.79
C ALA A 48 -19.95 8.32 14.00
N GLY A 49 -19.72 7.13 14.57
CA GLY A 49 -19.87 5.86 13.84
C GLY A 49 -18.87 5.69 12.68
N LYS A 50 -17.69 6.30 12.77
CA LYS A 50 -16.67 6.37 11.73
C LYS A 50 -15.46 5.49 12.03
N LEU A 51 -14.67 5.22 11.00
CA LEU A 51 -13.33 4.67 11.13
C LEU A 51 -12.32 5.78 11.48
N LEU A 52 -11.11 5.43 11.90
CA LEU A 52 -9.98 6.36 11.86
C LEU A 52 -9.13 6.08 10.62
N LEU A 53 -8.57 7.14 10.05
CA LEU A 53 -7.51 7.09 9.03
C LEU A 53 -6.27 7.75 9.62
N VAL A 54 -5.29 6.96 10.05
CA VAL A 54 -4.09 7.44 10.73
C VAL A 54 -2.93 7.53 9.75
N HIS A 55 -2.51 8.74 9.41
CA HIS A 55 -1.36 9.04 8.57
C HIS A 55 -0.08 9.18 9.40
N PHE A 56 0.88 8.28 9.19
CA PHE A 56 2.21 8.34 9.82
C PHE A 56 3.22 9.02 8.89
N TRP A 57 3.87 10.05 9.41
CA TRP A 57 4.83 10.91 8.70
C TRP A 57 6.04 11.27 9.58
N THR A 58 7.02 11.96 9.02
CA THR A 58 8.13 12.63 9.75
C THR A 58 8.58 13.88 9.02
N GLU A 59 9.21 14.84 9.72
CA GLU A 59 9.71 16.10 9.14
C GLU A 59 10.69 15.91 7.97
N SER A 60 11.58 14.93 8.07
CA SER A 60 12.58 14.61 7.06
C SER A 60 12.03 13.79 5.88
N CYS A 61 10.74 13.46 5.87
CA CYS A 61 10.11 12.65 4.82
C CYS A 61 9.79 13.46 3.56
N GLY A 62 10.61 13.30 2.50
CA GLY A 62 10.37 13.88 1.18
C GLY A 62 8.99 13.54 0.58
N PRO A 63 8.63 12.25 0.44
CA PRO A 63 7.33 11.86 -0.12
C PRO A 63 6.13 12.36 0.68
N CYS A 64 6.24 12.46 2.01
CA CYS A 64 5.18 13.01 2.86
C CYS A 64 4.86 14.47 2.48
N ARG A 65 5.88 15.31 2.25
CA ARG A 65 5.67 16.69 1.78
C ARG A 65 4.99 16.76 0.40
N VAL A 66 5.20 15.79 -0.47
CA VAL A 66 4.50 15.71 -1.77
C VAL A 66 3.02 15.38 -1.57
N LEU A 67 2.69 14.48 -0.64
CA LEU A 67 1.30 14.17 -0.27
C LEU A 67 0.58 15.38 0.31
N GLU A 68 1.20 16.13 1.23
CA GLU A 68 0.63 17.38 1.77
C GLU A 68 0.26 18.35 0.65
N LYS A 69 1.22 18.66 -0.24
CA LYS A 69 1.04 19.62 -1.34
C LYS A 69 0.00 19.18 -2.37
N ARG A 70 -0.05 17.88 -2.71
CA ARG A 70 -0.78 17.40 -3.91
C ARG A 70 -2.02 16.56 -3.62
N VAL A 71 -2.10 15.93 -2.45
CA VAL A 71 -3.17 14.99 -2.08
C VAL A 71 -3.98 15.57 -0.92
N PHE A 72 -3.37 15.91 0.21
CA PHE A 72 -4.11 16.35 1.40
C PHE A 72 -4.60 17.82 1.34
N SER A 73 -4.01 18.65 0.49
CA SER A 73 -4.50 19.98 0.12
C SER A 73 -5.81 19.96 -0.70
N GLN A 74 -6.20 18.80 -1.25
CA GLN A 74 -7.25 18.73 -2.24
C GLN A 74 -8.65 18.58 -1.62
N PRO A 75 -9.63 19.44 -1.96
CA PRO A 75 -10.99 19.35 -1.41
C PRO A 75 -11.66 17.99 -1.61
N GLN A 76 -11.48 17.36 -2.79
CA GLN A 76 -12.04 16.04 -3.07
C GLN A 76 -11.45 14.92 -2.20
N VAL A 77 -10.20 15.07 -1.74
CA VAL A 77 -9.56 14.13 -0.81
C VAL A 77 -10.09 14.36 0.60
N ALA A 78 -10.16 15.62 1.04
CA ALA A 78 -10.76 15.99 2.32
C ALA A 78 -12.20 15.47 2.47
N MET A 79 -13.05 15.68 1.45
CA MET A 79 -14.43 15.16 1.41
C MET A 79 -14.48 13.63 1.37
N GLY A 80 -13.63 12.99 0.56
CA GLY A 80 -13.57 11.54 0.43
C GLY A 80 -13.19 10.83 1.73
N ILE A 81 -12.27 11.42 2.50
CA ILE A 81 -11.89 10.96 3.84
C ILE A 81 -13.02 11.26 4.85
N ALA A 82 -13.46 12.51 4.94
CA ALA A 82 -14.46 12.95 5.93
C ALA A 82 -15.82 12.23 5.83
N THR A 83 -16.11 11.57 4.71
CA THR A 83 -17.31 10.73 4.52
C THR A 83 -17.34 9.56 5.51
N ASP A 84 -16.27 8.76 5.57
CA ASP A 84 -16.22 7.50 6.32
C ASP A 84 -15.25 7.54 7.54
N TYR A 85 -14.40 8.56 7.62
CA TYR A 85 -13.25 8.59 8.54
C TYR A 85 -13.17 9.84 9.42
N VAL A 86 -12.54 9.68 10.59
CA VAL A 86 -11.86 10.74 11.34
C VAL A 86 -10.37 10.69 10.96
N PRO A 87 -9.83 11.70 10.27
CA PRO A 87 -8.41 11.73 9.90
C PRO A 87 -7.50 12.11 11.07
N VAL A 88 -6.44 11.35 11.30
CA VAL A 88 -5.42 11.59 12.33
C VAL A 88 -4.04 11.61 11.68
N LYS A 89 -3.17 12.56 12.04
CA LYS A 89 -1.81 12.68 11.51
C LYS A 89 -0.81 12.63 12.66
N ILE A 90 0.05 11.61 12.65
CA ILE A 90 0.97 11.28 13.75
C ILE A 90 2.41 11.31 13.25
N ASN A 91 3.29 12.08 13.92
CA ASN A 91 4.72 12.02 13.65
C ASN A 91 5.29 10.72 14.26
N ALA A 92 5.83 9.84 13.43
CA ALA A 92 6.34 8.54 13.85
C ALA A 92 7.57 8.64 14.77
N ASN A 93 8.31 9.75 14.73
CA ASN A 93 9.43 10.00 15.64
C ASN A 93 8.97 10.43 17.04
N GLU A 94 7.80 11.06 17.16
CA GLU A 94 7.24 11.55 18.43
C GLU A 94 6.38 10.47 19.11
N ALA A 95 5.73 9.60 18.33
CA ALA A 95 4.91 8.49 18.81
C ALA A 95 5.41 7.10 18.34
N PRO A 96 6.66 6.70 18.63
CA PRO A 96 7.27 5.49 18.10
C PRO A 96 6.57 4.20 18.55
N GLU A 97 6.08 4.14 19.80
CA GLU A 97 5.34 2.96 20.29
C GLU A 97 3.96 2.81 19.61
N LEU A 98 3.29 3.92 19.25
CA LEU A 98 2.03 3.86 18.51
C LEU A 98 2.25 3.43 17.06
N ALA A 99 3.29 3.97 16.40
CA ALA A 99 3.72 3.53 15.07
C ALA A 99 4.02 2.03 15.05
N LYS A 100 4.82 1.56 16.01
CA LYS A 100 5.15 0.14 16.21
C LYS A 100 3.93 -0.74 16.49
N ALA A 101 2.99 -0.28 17.32
CA ALA A 101 1.75 -1.00 17.63
C ALA A 101 0.87 -1.23 16.38
N PHE A 102 0.88 -0.31 15.42
CA PHE A 102 0.23 -0.47 14.11
C PHE A 102 1.12 -1.09 13.02
N GLY A 103 2.31 -1.60 13.36
CA GLY A 103 3.22 -2.23 12.40
C GLY A 103 3.87 -1.27 11.40
N VAL A 104 3.86 0.03 11.70
CA VAL A 104 4.44 1.07 10.85
C VAL A 104 5.96 1.01 10.92
N THR A 105 6.58 0.54 9.85
CA THR A 105 8.03 0.38 9.71
C THR A 105 8.66 1.42 8.78
N ARG A 106 7.83 2.24 8.10
CA ARG A 106 8.23 3.29 7.15
C ARG A 106 7.17 4.37 7.07
N VAL A 107 7.51 5.54 6.52
CA VAL A 107 6.58 6.63 6.22
C VAL A 107 6.75 7.09 4.76
N PRO A 108 5.71 7.60 4.08
CA PRO A 108 4.33 7.75 4.54
C PRO A 108 3.57 6.41 4.58
N THR A 109 2.88 6.13 5.67
CA THR A 109 2.02 4.96 5.84
C THR A 109 0.68 5.40 6.42
N ASP A 110 -0.40 4.98 5.78
CA ASP A 110 -1.75 5.15 6.29
C ASP A 110 -2.23 3.85 6.96
N VAL A 111 -2.94 4.00 8.06
CA VAL A 111 -3.58 2.89 8.79
C VAL A 111 -5.06 3.18 8.96
N VAL A 112 -5.91 2.35 8.37
CA VAL A 112 -7.34 2.32 8.69
C VAL A 112 -7.52 1.55 9.99
N VAL A 113 -8.17 2.18 10.98
CA VAL A 113 -8.40 1.65 12.32
C VAL A 113 -9.89 1.68 12.63
N ALA A 114 -10.42 0.65 13.27
CA ALA A 114 -11.80 0.62 13.76
C ALA A 114 -11.97 1.58 14.95
N ALA A 115 -13.21 1.98 15.24
CA ALA A 115 -13.52 2.86 16.37
C ALA A 115 -13.10 2.27 17.74
N ASP A 116 -12.98 0.94 17.86
CA ASP A 116 -12.46 0.27 19.06
C ASP A 116 -10.92 0.28 19.17
N GLY A 117 -10.22 0.94 18.24
CA GLY A 117 -8.77 1.06 18.20
C GLY A 117 -8.04 -0.08 17.48
N LYS A 118 -8.73 -1.11 16.95
CA LYS A 118 -8.07 -2.21 16.24
C LYS A 118 -7.65 -1.81 14.82
N PRO A 119 -6.39 -2.03 14.39
CA PRO A 119 -5.99 -1.79 13.01
C PRO A 119 -6.67 -2.78 12.07
N ILE A 120 -7.30 -2.24 11.02
CA ILE A 120 -7.94 -3.03 9.94
C ILE A 120 -6.94 -3.26 8.82
N LYS A 121 -6.25 -2.19 8.38
CA LYS A 121 -5.30 -2.26 7.27
C LYS A 121 -4.28 -1.13 7.31
N ALA A 122 -3.00 -1.48 7.32
CA ALA A 122 -1.90 -0.58 6.98
C ALA A 122 -1.57 -0.67 5.48
N PHE A 123 -1.24 0.47 4.85
CA PHE A 123 -0.86 0.59 3.44
C PHE A 123 0.02 1.83 3.22
N ILE A 124 0.81 1.85 2.16
CA ILE A 124 1.58 3.04 1.77
C ILE A 124 0.62 4.05 1.14
N SER A 125 0.72 5.30 1.56
CA SER A 125 -0.16 6.39 1.10
C SER A 125 -0.09 6.57 -0.43
N PRO A 126 -1.22 6.43 -1.16
CA PRO A 126 -1.27 6.66 -2.60
C PRO A 126 -0.83 8.08 -2.98
N SER A 127 0.01 8.21 -3.99
CA SER A 127 0.61 9.50 -4.38
C SER A 127 -0.27 10.38 -5.26
N THR A 128 -1.50 9.94 -5.60
CA THR A 128 -2.45 10.71 -6.42
C THR A 128 -3.81 10.88 -5.73
N PRO A 129 -4.51 12.02 -5.92
CA PRO A 129 -5.81 12.26 -5.27
C PRO A 129 -6.89 11.23 -5.61
N MET A 130 -6.97 10.78 -6.87
CA MET A 130 -7.98 9.82 -7.31
C MET A 130 -7.74 8.43 -6.72
N GLU A 131 -6.49 7.97 -6.72
CA GLU A 131 -6.11 6.68 -6.13
C GLU A 131 -6.34 6.72 -4.61
N TYR A 132 -5.95 7.81 -3.94
CA TYR A 132 -6.17 7.98 -2.50
C TYR A 132 -7.66 7.86 -2.13
N VAL A 133 -8.53 8.63 -2.79
CA VAL A 133 -9.99 8.58 -2.57
C VAL A 133 -10.56 7.20 -2.92
N GLY A 134 -10.09 6.57 -3.99
CA GLY A 134 -10.49 5.22 -4.37
C GLY A 134 -10.17 4.19 -3.30
N THR A 135 -8.91 4.18 -2.83
CA THR A 135 -8.42 3.26 -1.79
C THR A 135 -9.19 3.41 -0.48
N VAL A 136 -9.34 4.63 0.06
CA VAL A 136 -10.03 4.81 1.35
C VAL A 136 -11.52 4.48 1.24
N ARG A 137 -12.20 4.85 0.15
CA ARG A 137 -13.62 4.49 -0.05
C ARG A 137 -13.82 2.98 -0.20
N GLN A 138 -12.91 2.28 -0.89
CA GLN A 138 -12.95 0.82 -1.03
C GLN A 138 -12.73 0.12 0.32
N LEU A 139 -11.78 0.60 1.14
CA LEU A 139 -11.53 0.05 2.47
C LEU A 139 -12.74 0.24 3.40
N ALA A 140 -13.35 1.42 3.42
CA ALA A 140 -14.57 1.67 4.20
C ALA A 140 -15.74 0.79 3.74
N ALA A 141 -15.97 0.68 2.43
CA ALA A 141 -17.03 -0.17 1.88
C ALA A 141 -16.81 -1.66 2.18
N THR A 142 -15.56 -2.14 2.10
CA THR A 142 -15.18 -3.52 2.43
C THR A 142 -15.36 -3.80 3.92
N TYR A 143 -14.92 -2.89 4.78
CA TYR A 143 -15.14 -3.00 6.22
C TYR A 143 -16.64 -3.06 6.53
N ARG A 144 -17.44 -2.13 5.99
CA ARG A 144 -18.90 -2.09 6.20
C ARG A 144 -19.61 -3.37 5.71
N SER A 145 -19.17 -4.01 4.62
CA SER A 145 -19.77 -5.26 4.14
C SER A 145 -19.41 -6.47 5.02
N GLN A 146 -18.17 -6.53 5.52
CA GLN A 146 -17.70 -7.60 6.42
C GLN A 146 -18.25 -7.45 7.84
N SER A 147 -18.32 -6.22 8.35
CA SER A 147 -18.83 -5.90 9.68
C SER A 147 -20.36 -5.78 9.71
N GLY A 148 -21.04 -5.77 8.56
CA GLY A 148 -22.50 -5.74 8.43
C GLY A 148 -23.25 -6.91 9.09
N GLY A 149 -22.57 -8.04 9.33
CA GLY A 149 -23.09 -9.13 10.16
C GLY A 149 -23.08 -8.87 11.67
N VAL A 150 -22.41 -7.81 12.13
CA VAL A 150 -22.19 -7.46 13.54
C VAL A 150 -22.75 -6.06 13.87
N PHE A 151 -22.59 -5.08 12.98
CA PHE A 151 -23.01 -3.69 13.19
C PHE A 151 -24.52 -3.47 12.98
N SER A 152 -25.19 -4.30 12.17
CA SER A 152 -26.66 -4.24 12.02
C SER A 152 -27.41 -4.45 13.34
N ALA A 153 -26.80 -5.17 14.29
CA ALA A 153 -27.37 -5.38 15.64
C ALA A 153 -27.16 -4.17 16.57
N VAL A 154 -26.06 -3.42 16.41
CA VAL A 154 -25.73 -2.30 17.31
C VAL A 154 -26.49 -1.03 16.90
N SER A 155 -26.62 -0.75 15.60
CA SER A 155 -27.43 0.39 15.11
C SER A 155 -28.93 0.23 15.34
N GLN A 156 -29.42 -0.98 15.63
CA GLN A 156 -30.83 -1.23 16.02
C GLN A 156 -31.07 -1.16 17.54
N ALA A 157 -30.01 -1.08 18.36
CA ALA A 157 -30.10 -1.06 19.81
C ALA A 157 -29.89 0.33 20.44
N ALA A 158 -29.58 1.36 19.64
CA ALA A 158 -29.54 2.75 20.10
C ALA A 158 -30.96 3.30 20.29
N PRO A 159 -31.32 3.91 21.43
CA PRO A 159 -32.61 4.58 21.58
C PRO A 159 -32.72 5.74 20.58
N ALA A 160 -33.82 5.79 19.84
CA ALA A 160 -34.08 6.92 18.95
C ALA A 160 -34.13 8.23 19.76
N PRO A 161 -33.43 9.29 19.35
CA PRO A 161 -33.60 10.60 19.98
C PRO A 161 -35.03 11.08 19.74
N ASN A 162 -35.77 11.32 20.82
CA ASN A 162 -37.13 11.83 20.74
C ASN A 162 -37.15 13.18 20.03
N GLY A 163 -37.95 13.30 18.97
CA GLY A 163 -38.41 14.61 18.48
C GLY A 163 -37.70 15.21 17.27
N LEU A 164 -37.44 14.44 16.20
CA LEU A 164 -37.45 14.99 14.84
C LEU A 164 -38.21 14.05 13.89
N GLN A 165 -39.49 14.36 13.67
CA GLN A 165 -40.31 13.68 12.68
C GLN A 165 -39.90 14.17 11.27
N PRO A 166 -39.57 13.30 10.31
CA PRO A 166 -39.25 13.73 8.96
C PRO A 166 -40.43 14.50 8.34
N PRO A 167 -40.21 15.64 7.68
CA PRO A 167 -41.28 16.30 6.93
C PRO A 167 -41.75 15.38 5.80
N ALA A 168 -43.06 15.39 5.55
CA ALA A 168 -43.69 14.56 4.53
C ALA A 168 -43.12 14.83 3.12
N SER A 169 -43.05 13.78 2.31
CA SER A 169 -42.54 13.81 0.94
C SER A 169 -43.25 14.86 0.08
N PRO A 170 -42.52 15.79 -0.56
CA PRO A 170 -43.07 16.56 -1.67
C PRO A 170 -43.44 15.62 -2.83
N GLN A 171 -44.61 15.85 -3.41
CA GLN A 171 -45.12 15.02 -4.51
C GLN A 171 -44.28 15.15 -5.78
N SER A 172 -44.40 14.15 -6.65
CA SER A 172 -43.81 14.08 -7.98
C SER A 172 -43.95 15.38 -8.79
N ASN A 173 -42.86 15.83 -9.40
CA ASN A 173 -42.88 16.92 -10.37
C ASN A 173 -42.28 16.45 -11.70
N ASP A 174 -43.15 15.95 -12.57
CA ASP A 174 -42.83 15.40 -13.89
C ASP A 174 -42.33 16.49 -14.87
N ARG A 175 -41.06 16.88 -14.74
CA ARG A 175 -40.43 17.86 -15.66
C ARG A 175 -39.02 17.54 -16.18
N TYR A 176 -38.50 16.35 -15.93
CA TYR A 176 -37.30 15.80 -16.60
C TYR A 176 -37.60 14.44 -17.25
N ALA A 177 -38.54 14.44 -18.19
CA ALA A 177 -38.98 13.24 -18.93
C ALA A 177 -38.98 13.45 -20.47
N GLN A 178 -38.15 14.38 -20.97
CA GLN A 178 -37.89 14.60 -22.39
C GLN A 178 -36.38 14.90 -22.54
N PHE A 179 -35.75 14.39 -23.61
CA PHE A 179 -34.29 14.37 -23.86
C PHE A 179 -33.45 13.33 -23.08
N ALA A 180 -33.88 12.06 -23.06
CA ALA A 180 -32.99 10.93 -22.77
C ALA A 180 -33.41 9.64 -23.52
N SER A 181 -33.63 9.73 -24.84
CA SER A 181 -33.96 8.59 -25.69
C SER A 181 -32.79 8.21 -26.60
N ALA A 182 -31.89 7.36 -26.09
CA ALA A 182 -30.92 6.62 -26.88
C ALA A 182 -30.93 5.14 -26.43
N PRO A 183 -30.94 4.16 -27.34
CA PRO A 183 -31.20 2.77 -26.99
C PRO A 183 -30.06 2.11 -26.23
N THR A 184 -30.40 1.25 -25.28
CA THR A 184 -29.47 0.35 -24.60
C THR A 184 -28.93 -0.71 -25.56
N PRO A 185 -27.60 -0.97 -25.59
CA PRO A 185 -27.08 -2.18 -26.23
C PRO A 185 -27.56 -3.42 -25.45
N PRO A 186 -27.88 -4.55 -26.13
CA PRO A 186 -28.44 -5.72 -25.48
C PRO A 186 -27.42 -6.42 -24.57
N ALA A 187 -27.93 -6.99 -23.47
CA ALA A 187 -27.14 -7.80 -22.56
C ALA A 187 -26.59 -9.06 -23.26
N TYR A 188 -25.30 -9.33 -23.08
CA TYR A 188 -24.66 -10.54 -23.56
C TYR A 188 -25.18 -11.76 -22.78
N VAL A 189 -25.81 -12.69 -23.49
CA VAL A 189 -26.33 -13.95 -22.94
C VAL A 189 -25.35 -15.07 -23.32
N PRO A 190 -24.73 -15.77 -22.37
CA PRO A 190 -23.94 -16.97 -22.69
C PRO A 190 -24.90 -18.09 -23.10
N GLN A 191 -24.99 -18.37 -24.40
CA GLN A 191 -25.66 -19.57 -24.91
C GLN A 191 -24.84 -20.80 -24.50
N GLY A 192 -25.52 -21.78 -23.89
CA GLY A 192 -24.87 -23.03 -23.48
C GLY A 192 -24.64 -23.99 -24.64
N VAL A 193 -23.61 -24.82 -24.51
CA VAL A 193 -23.49 -26.09 -25.24
C VAL A 193 -23.09 -27.19 -24.27
N SER A 194 -23.99 -28.17 -24.11
CA SER A 194 -23.70 -29.48 -23.51
C SER A 194 -24.12 -30.55 -24.51
N PRO A 195 -23.26 -31.52 -24.84
CA PRO A 195 -23.71 -32.83 -25.31
C PRO A 195 -24.16 -33.65 -24.10
N ALA A 196 -25.29 -34.34 -24.21
CA ALA A 196 -25.80 -35.21 -23.15
C ALA A 196 -24.98 -36.51 -23.02
N VAL A 197 -24.84 -37.00 -21.79
CA VAL A 197 -24.55 -38.42 -21.51
C VAL A 197 -25.53 -38.88 -20.43
N THR A 198 -26.13 -40.05 -20.64
CA THR A 198 -27.19 -40.63 -19.81
C THR A 198 -26.67 -41.21 -18.48
N PRO A 199 -27.47 -41.18 -17.40
CA PRO A 199 -27.12 -41.83 -16.14
C PRO A 199 -27.35 -43.35 -16.21
N VAL A 200 -26.40 -44.13 -15.69
CA VAL A 200 -26.56 -45.57 -15.43
C VAL A 200 -26.21 -45.85 -13.97
N SER A 201 -26.99 -46.73 -13.34
CA SER A 201 -27.07 -46.93 -11.90
C SER A 201 -25.83 -47.57 -11.25
N VAL A 202 -25.62 -47.22 -9.98
CA VAL A 202 -24.66 -47.88 -9.06
C VAL A 202 -25.20 -49.25 -8.65
N PRO A 203 -24.33 -50.26 -8.49
CA PRO A 203 -24.35 -51.03 -7.24
C PRO A 203 -22.97 -51.38 -6.66
N THR A 204 -22.85 -51.16 -5.34
CA THR A 204 -22.17 -51.98 -4.31
C THR A 204 -20.67 -52.36 -4.42
N ALA A 205 -19.96 -52.15 -3.30
CA ALA A 205 -18.63 -52.68 -2.95
C ALA A 205 -18.66 -54.23 -2.70
N PRO A 206 -17.56 -54.97 -2.35
CA PRO A 206 -16.27 -54.50 -1.79
C PRO A 206 -14.95 -55.27 -2.11
N ALA A 207 -13.84 -54.67 -1.63
CA ALA A 207 -12.59 -55.27 -1.09
C ALA A 207 -11.57 -56.04 -1.98
N ALA A 208 -10.28 -55.95 -1.57
CA ALA A 208 -9.06 -56.60 -2.10
C ALA A 208 -8.68 -56.23 -3.57
N THR A 209 -7.44 -56.22 -4.09
CA THR A 209 -6.02 -56.28 -3.63
C THR A 209 -5.18 -55.61 -4.75
N GLU A 210 -3.87 -55.31 -4.70
CA GLU A 210 -2.72 -55.65 -3.84
C GLU A 210 -1.89 -54.36 -3.56
N ASN A 211 -0.58 -54.42 -3.28
CA ASN A 211 0.34 -53.27 -3.25
C ASN A 211 1.72 -53.66 -3.85
N ARG A 212 2.22 -52.92 -4.86
CA ARG A 212 3.50 -53.15 -5.56
C ARG A 212 4.00 -51.82 -6.15
N TYR A 213 5.24 -51.35 -5.99
CA TYR A 213 6.40 -51.83 -5.22
C TYR A 213 7.16 -50.59 -4.69
N ALA A 214 7.61 -50.63 -3.44
CA ALA A 214 8.67 -49.75 -2.93
C ALA A 214 9.52 -50.54 -1.91
N ALA A 215 10.84 -50.58 -2.12
CA ALA A 215 11.82 -51.25 -1.26
C ALA A 215 13.25 -50.86 -1.68
N PRO A 216 14.28 -51.01 -0.80
CA PRO A 216 14.22 -50.99 0.67
C PRO A 216 15.31 -50.13 1.35
N ALA A 217 15.15 -49.94 2.65
CA ALA A 217 16.24 -49.70 3.59
C ALA A 217 16.06 -50.64 4.82
N PRO A 218 17.12 -51.22 5.39
CA PRO A 218 17.11 -51.91 6.70
C PRO A 218 17.79 -51.06 7.79
N ALA A 219 17.60 -51.26 9.10
CA ALA A 219 16.60 -51.99 9.90
C ALA A 219 16.62 -51.44 11.36
N ALA A 220 15.73 -51.91 12.25
CA ALA A 220 15.42 -51.24 13.54
C ALA A 220 16.01 -51.90 14.83
N THR A 221 15.73 -51.23 15.95
CA THR A 221 16.11 -51.42 17.37
C THR A 221 15.49 -52.63 18.10
N PRO A 222 15.83 -52.84 19.39
CA PRO A 222 14.80 -52.79 20.45
C PRO A 222 15.22 -52.05 21.75
N ALA A 223 14.30 -51.92 22.72
CA ALA A 223 14.32 -50.92 23.83
C ALA A 223 14.29 -51.52 25.30
N PRO A 224 13.62 -50.94 26.33
CA PRO A 224 14.25 -50.44 27.58
C PRO A 224 13.84 -51.19 28.88
N PRO A 225 14.23 -50.74 30.10
CA PRO A 225 13.32 -49.90 30.92
C PRO A 225 14.00 -48.84 31.85
N ALA A 226 13.19 -48.07 32.60
CA ALA A 226 13.56 -46.96 33.51
C ALA A 226 13.45 -47.38 35.02
N PRO A 227 13.34 -46.50 36.05
CA PRO A 227 13.79 -45.10 36.26
C PRO A 227 14.58 -44.89 37.60
N ALA A 228 15.22 -43.73 37.81
CA ALA A 228 15.66 -43.27 39.15
C ALA A 228 15.85 -41.73 39.24
N THR A 229 15.91 -41.19 40.46
CA THR A 229 15.69 -39.76 40.80
C THR A 229 16.95 -38.96 41.18
N SER A 230 16.75 -37.64 41.37
CA SER A 230 17.48 -36.71 42.26
C SER A 230 18.90 -36.20 41.91
N ASN A 231 18.95 -34.90 41.58
CA ASN A 231 19.81 -33.79 42.10
C ASN A 231 20.65 -34.12 43.38
N PRO A 232 21.79 -33.44 43.71
CA PRO A 232 22.24 -32.13 43.22
C PRO A 232 23.78 -31.96 43.01
N TYR A 233 24.22 -30.70 42.86
CA TYR A 233 25.62 -30.27 43.01
C TYR A 233 26.28 -30.83 44.28
N ALA A 234 27.39 -31.57 44.14
CA ALA A 234 28.29 -31.89 45.25
C ALA A 234 29.75 -32.06 44.78
N ALA A 235 30.61 -31.29 45.43
CA ALA A 235 32.07 -31.34 45.53
C ALA A 235 32.91 -32.39 44.76
N ALA A 236 33.90 -31.85 44.02
CA ALA A 236 35.33 -32.23 44.04
C ALA A 236 35.76 -33.70 43.90
N SER A 237 36.60 -33.99 42.89
CA SER A 237 38.06 -34.12 43.08
C SER A 237 38.79 -34.48 41.77
N VAL A 238 40.08 -34.13 41.69
CA VAL A 238 40.91 -34.20 40.46
C VAL A 238 41.45 -35.61 40.20
N ALA A 239 41.47 -36.01 38.93
CA ALA A 239 42.44 -36.96 38.39
C ALA A 239 43.09 -36.35 37.14
N PRO A 240 44.43 -36.37 36.99
CA PRO A 240 45.10 -35.71 35.87
C PRO A 240 45.01 -36.58 34.60
N VAL A 241 44.39 -36.05 33.55
CA VAL A 241 44.44 -36.65 32.21
C VAL A 241 45.42 -35.85 31.36
N THR A 242 46.43 -36.54 30.83
CA THR A 242 47.51 -35.94 30.02
C THR A 242 46.93 -35.24 28.79
N PRO A 243 47.28 -33.97 28.51
CA PRO A 243 46.81 -33.32 27.29
C PRO A 243 47.46 -33.95 26.06
N ALA A 244 46.64 -34.36 25.10
CA ALA A 244 47.10 -34.66 23.74
C ALA A 244 47.70 -33.39 23.10
N PRO A 245 48.66 -33.52 22.17
CA PRO A 245 49.28 -32.36 21.53
C PRO A 245 48.25 -31.57 20.73
N VAL A 246 47.95 -30.35 21.20
CA VAL A 246 47.16 -29.38 20.45
C VAL A 246 47.98 -28.89 19.26
N THR A 247 47.58 -29.27 18.05
CA THR A 247 47.95 -28.52 16.85
C THR A 247 47.52 -27.07 17.03
N PRO A 248 48.39 -26.08 16.80
CA PRO A 248 47.97 -24.70 16.80
C PRO A 248 46.92 -24.51 15.71
N ILE A 249 45.69 -24.15 16.10
CA ILE A 249 44.73 -23.59 15.16
C ILE A 249 45.37 -22.28 14.71
N ALA A 250 45.91 -22.26 13.48
CA ALA A 250 46.35 -21.03 12.85
C ALA A 250 45.18 -20.03 12.94
N PRO A 251 45.40 -18.79 13.41
CA PRO A 251 44.31 -17.84 13.55
C PRO A 251 43.63 -17.71 12.18
N ALA A 252 42.33 -18.05 12.14
CA ALA A 252 41.55 -17.95 10.92
C ALA A 252 41.74 -16.54 10.38
N ALA A 253 42.30 -16.43 9.17
CA ALA A 253 42.58 -15.14 8.56
C ALA A 253 41.29 -14.31 8.62
N PRO A 254 41.34 -13.06 9.12
CA PRO A 254 40.14 -12.27 9.29
C PRO A 254 39.43 -12.20 7.94
N ALA A 255 38.17 -12.62 7.90
CA ALA A 255 37.36 -12.50 6.71
C ALA A 255 37.45 -11.05 6.21
N PRO A 256 37.75 -10.81 4.92
CA PRO A 256 38.04 -9.47 4.43
C PRO A 256 36.90 -8.53 4.81
N SER A 257 37.23 -7.41 5.45
CA SER A 257 36.24 -6.47 5.95
C SER A 257 35.34 -6.00 4.80
N SER A 258 34.04 -5.86 5.05
CA SER A 258 33.04 -5.49 4.04
C SER A 258 33.30 -4.12 3.37
N GLN A 259 34.23 -3.34 3.91
CA GLN A 259 34.76 -2.11 3.34
C GLN A 259 35.52 -2.36 2.02
N ALA A 260 36.22 -3.48 1.86
CA ALA A 260 36.90 -3.85 0.61
C ALA A 260 35.90 -4.24 -0.50
N ALA A 261 34.74 -4.77 -0.15
CA ALA A 261 33.67 -5.19 -1.07
C ALA A 261 32.78 -4.02 -1.56
N SER A 262 33.22 -2.77 -1.40
CA SER A 262 32.48 -1.56 -1.82
C SER A 262 32.97 -0.92 -3.13
N GLN A 263 34.06 -1.41 -3.72
CA GLN A 263 34.61 -0.87 -4.97
C GLN A 263 34.27 -1.79 -6.15
N LEU A 264 33.71 -1.21 -7.22
CA LEU A 264 33.41 -1.95 -8.45
C LEU A 264 34.71 -2.36 -9.17
N PRO A 265 34.74 -3.51 -9.85
CA PRO A 265 35.84 -3.87 -10.74
C PRO A 265 36.12 -2.77 -11.79
N PRO A 266 37.39 -2.50 -12.16
CA PRO A 266 37.72 -1.57 -13.22
C PRO A 266 37.00 -1.90 -14.53
N GLY A 267 36.42 -0.88 -15.19
CA GLY A 267 35.62 -1.05 -16.41
C GLY A 267 34.15 -1.40 -16.18
N SER A 268 33.68 -1.52 -14.92
CA SER A 268 32.25 -1.68 -14.64
C SER A 268 31.44 -0.46 -15.10
N PRO A 269 30.24 -0.64 -15.71
CA PRO A 269 29.35 0.46 -16.05
C PRO A 269 28.88 1.24 -14.81
N PRO A 270 28.34 2.48 -14.97
CA PRO A 270 27.84 3.29 -13.88
C PRO A 270 26.82 2.57 -13.00
N LEU A 271 26.75 2.95 -11.72
CA LEU A 271 25.80 2.34 -10.78
C LEU A 271 24.34 2.59 -11.23
N GLY A 272 23.58 1.50 -11.32
CA GLY A 272 22.13 1.53 -11.37
C GLY A 272 21.58 1.75 -9.96
N PHE A 273 20.50 2.54 -9.85
CA PHE A 273 19.80 2.78 -8.58
C PHE A 273 20.72 3.24 -7.43
N GLU A 274 21.76 4.02 -7.78
CA GLU A 274 22.80 4.53 -6.86
C GLU A 274 23.51 3.44 -6.02
N GLY A 275 23.53 2.19 -6.50
CA GLY A 275 24.13 1.06 -5.80
C GLY A 275 23.30 0.52 -4.63
N PHE A 276 22.03 0.92 -4.52
CA PHE A 276 21.06 0.30 -3.64
C PHE A 276 20.38 -0.90 -4.32
N CYS A 277 19.94 -1.87 -3.52
CA CYS A 277 19.29 -3.08 -4.00
C CYS A 277 17.86 -2.79 -4.50
N PRO A 278 17.56 -2.86 -5.82
CA PRO A 278 16.23 -2.57 -6.32
C PRO A 278 15.20 -3.65 -5.94
N VAL A 279 15.63 -4.89 -5.72
CA VAL A 279 14.75 -6.00 -5.30
C VAL A 279 14.29 -5.80 -3.86
N THR A 280 15.20 -5.44 -2.96
CA THR A 280 14.85 -5.10 -1.56
C THR A 280 14.02 -3.82 -1.50
N MET A 281 14.29 -2.84 -2.36
CA MET A 281 13.42 -1.67 -2.46
C MET A 281 12.02 -2.05 -2.99
N LYS A 282 11.88 -2.94 -3.97
CA LYS A 282 10.56 -3.32 -4.48
C LYS A 282 9.76 -4.18 -3.51
N ASN A 283 10.40 -5.20 -2.93
CA ASN A 283 9.72 -6.21 -2.11
C ASN A 283 9.52 -5.73 -0.66
N GLU A 284 10.51 -5.03 -0.10
CA GLU A 284 10.53 -4.64 1.32
C GLU A 284 10.39 -3.12 1.51
N TRP A 285 10.58 -2.31 0.45
CA TRP A 285 10.65 -0.84 0.50
C TRP A 285 11.67 -0.34 1.54
N ARG A 286 12.80 -1.05 1.61
CA ARG A 286 13.96 -0.69 2.41
C ARG A 286 15.13 -0.37 1.50
N TRP A 287 15.72 0.81 1.69
CA TRP A 287 17.00 1.19 1.09
C TRP A 287 18.14 0.36 1.69
N ALA A 288 18.34 -0.85 1.17
CA ALA A 288 19.51 -1.66 1.48
C ALA A 288 20.63 -1.35 0.48
N LYS A 289 21.80 -0.95 0.98
CA LYS A 289 23.01 -0.81 0.15
C LYS A 289 23.35 -2.18 -0.43
N GLY A 290 23.63 -2.23 -1.74
CA GLY A 290 24.08 -3.45 -2.39
C GLY A 290 25.54 -3.77 -2.07
N ASP A 291 25.89 -5.04 -2.15
CA ASP A 291 27.24 -5.56 -1.98
C ASP A 291 27.86 -5.85 -3.36
N ALA A 292 29.11 -5.45 -3.61
CA ALA A 292 29.72 -5.66 -4.93
C ALA A 292 29.93 -7.15 -5.26
N ARG A 293 29.89 -8.04 -4.27
CA ARG A 293 29.89 -9.51 -4.47
C ARG A 293 28.61 -10.01 -5.14
N PHE A 294 27.51 -9.28 -5.01
CA PHE A 294 26.21 -9.56 -5.61
C PHE A 294 25.89 -8.45 -6.63
N GLY A 295 26.64 -8.41 -7.73
CA GLY A 295 26.44 -7.45 -8.83
C GLY A 295 25.78 -8.09 -10.06
N ALA A 296 25.05 -7.31 -10.85
CA ALA A 296 24.63 -7.67 -12.20
C ALA A 296 24.67 -6.44 -13.12
N ILE A 297 24.96 -6.64 -14.40
CA ILE A 297 24.86 -5.60 -15.42
C ILE A 297 23.54 -5.78 -16.16
N HIS A 298 22.74 -4.71 -16.25
CA HIS A 298 21.50 -4.64 -17.03
C HIS A 298 21.35 -3.24 -17.62
N GLU A 299 20.87 -3.11 -18.86
CA GLU A 299 20.66 -1.82 -19.55
C GLU A 299 21.84 -0.83 -19.41
N GLY A 300 23.08 -1.33 -19.57
CA GLY A 300 24.30 -0.52 -19.47
C GLY A 300 24.65 -0.03 -18.07
N ARG A 301 24.07 -0.61 -17.01
CA ARG A 301 24.32 -0.21 -15.61
C ARG A 301 24.60 -1.37 -14.68
N THR A 302 25.39 -1.09 -13.64
CA THR A 302 25.76 -2.03 -12.60
C THR A 302 24.79 -1.93 -11.43
N TYR A 303 23.91 -2.92 -11.27
CA TYR A 303 23.03 -3.07 -10.12
C TYR A 303 23.71 -3.93 -9.05
N LEU A 304 23.59 -3.51 -7.79
CA LEU A 304 24.14 -4.21 -6.64
C LEU A 304 23.02 -4.69 -5.72
N PHE A 305 23.14 -5.89 -5.16
CA PHE A 305 22.10 -6.52 -4.35
C PHE A 305 22.56 -6.76 -2.92
N SER A 306 21.63 -6.75 -1.96
CA SER A 306 21.96 -6.98 -0.55
C SER A 306 22.17 -8.46 -0.20
N SER A 307 21.81 -9.38 -1.10
CA SER A 307 22.04 -10.82 -0.95
C SER A 307 22.04 -11.54 -2.31
N ALA A 308 22.49 -12.80 -2.32
CA ALA A 308 22.46 -13.67 -3.50
C ALA A 308 21.03 -13.99 -3.96
N GLU A 309 20.08 -14.09 -3.03
CA GLU A 309 18.65 -14.33 -3.33
C GLU A 309 18.04 -13.12 -4.04
N ALA A 310 18.39 -11.90 -3.60
CA ALA A 310 17.99 -10.66 -4.27
C ALA A 310 18.59 -10.57 -5.67
N GLN A 311 19.88 -10.91 -5.85
CA GLN A 311 20.51 -11.01 -7.17
C GLN A 311 19.80 -12.02 -8.07
N LYS A 312 19.49 -13.21 -7.56
CA LYS A 312 18.78 -14.26 -8.31
C LYS A 312 17.37 -13.81 -8.73
N ALA A 313 16.64 -13.14 -7.84
CA ALA A 313 15.33 -12.57 -8.15
C ALA A 313 15.41 -11.48 -9.24
N PHE A 314 16.42 -10.60 -9.18
CA PHE A 314 16.67 -9.62 -10.23
C PHE A 314 16.93 -10.29 -11.58
N LEU A 315 17.87 -11.25 -11.62
CA LEU A 315 18.27 -11.93 -12.86
C LEU A 315 17.13 -12.72 -13.51
N ALA A 316 16.10 -13.13 -12.76
CA ALA A 316 14.91 -13.79 -13.29
C ALA A 316 13.99 -12.83 -14.07
N THR A 317 13.85 -11.57 -13.63
CA THR A 317 12.99 -10.55 -14.26
C THR A 317 13.58 -9.12 -14.13
N PRO A 318 14.72 -8.80 -14.78
CA PRO A 318 15.45 -7.55 -14.54
C PRO A 318 14.60 -6.29 -14.70
N ASP A 319 13.80 -6.21 -15.77
CA ASP A 319 12.95 -5.06 -16.12
C ASP A 319 11.85 -4.73 -15.10
N ALA A 320 11.51 -5.68 -14.23
CA ALA A 320 10.57 -5.48 -13.13
C ALA A 320 11.21 -4.72 -11.96
N PHE A 321 12.54 -4.77 -11.83
CA PHE A 321 13.29 -4.19 -10.72
C PHE A 321 14.18 -3.01 -11.15
N SER A 322 14.69 -3.00 -12.38
CA SER A 322 15.43 -1.86 -12.91
C SER A 322 14.52 -0.67 -13.21
N PRO A 323 14.93 0.57 -12.87
CA PRO A 323 14.29 1.77 -13.40
C PRO A 323 14.13 1.78 -14.92
N VAL A 324 13.06 2.42 -15.40
CA VAL A 324 12.88 2.71 -16.82
C VAL A 324 14.04 3.57 -17.35
N LEU A 325 14.39 3.43 -18.63
CA LEU A 325 15.47 4.18 -19.28
C LEU A 325 16.80 4.12 -18.49
N ALA A 326 17.09 2.97 -17.86
CA ALA A 326 18.20 2.76 -16.94
C ALA A 326 18.25 3.75 -15.74
N GLY A 327 17.17 4.48 -15.44
CA GLY A 327 17.13 5.53 -14.41
C GLY A 327 17.46 6.92 -14.94
N ALA A 328 17.42 7.12 -16.26
CA ALA A 328 17.29 8.46 -16.83
C ALA A 328 15.86 9.01 -16.62
N ASP A 329 15.77 10.33 -16.49
CA ASP A 329 14.53 11.05 -16.26
C ASP A 329 13.54 10.86 -17.44
N PRO A 330 12.34 10.30 -17.20
CA PRO A 330 11.40 9.98 -18.26
C PRO A 330 10.76 11.23 -18.90
N VAL A 331 10.70 12.36 -18.18
CA VAL A 331 10.16 13.61 -18.69
C VAL A 331 11.20 14.34 -19.52
N ALA A 332 12.44 14.43 -19.05
CA ALA A 332 13.54 14.97 -19.86
C ALA A 332 13.74 14.13 -21.13
N ALA A 333 13.57 12.81 -21.05
CA ALA A 333 13.65 11.93 -22.18
C ALA A 333 12.53 12.14 -23.20
N VAL A 334 11.27 12.23 -22.74
CA VAL A 334 10.09 12.34 -23.63
C VAL A 334 9.87 13.76 -24.16
N ASP A 335 9.98 14.79 -23.31
CA ASP A 335 9.71 16.18 -23.70
C ASP A 335 10.93 16.88 -24.33
N GLN A 336 12.16 16.54 -23.90
CA GLN A 336 13.38 17.27 -24.28
C GLN A 336 14.38 16.45 -25.11
N GLN A 337 14.13 15.14 -25.29
CA GLN A 337 15.07 14.20 -25.91
C GLN A 337 16.46 14.22 -25.25
N ARG A 338 16.51 14.31 -23.91
CA ARG A 338 17.73 14.34 -23.11
C ARG A 338 17.76 13.21 -22.08
N SER A 339 18.90 12.55 -21.95
CA SER A 339 19.19 11.71 -20.77
C SER A 339 19.72 12.60 -19.66
N LEU A 340 18.87 12.87 -18.67
CA LEU A 340 19.28 13.43 -17.38
C LEU A 340 19.27 12.29 -16.36
N PRO A 341 20.32 12.10 -15.53
CA PRO A 341 20.30 11.08 -14.49
C PRO A 341 19.22 11.45 -13.45
N GLY A 342 18.27 10.55 -13.23
CA GLY A 342 17.33 10.68 -12.14
C GLY A 342 17.92 10.21 -10.81
N VAL A 343 17.39 10.71 -9.70
CA VAL A 343 17.87 10.43 -8.35
C VAL A 343 16.82 9.69 -7.51
N ARG A 344 17.27 8.86 -6.56
CA ARG A 344 16.43 8.05 -5.68
C ARG A 344 15.52 8.86 -4.77
N GLU A 345 15.90 10.09 -4.39
CA GLU A 345 15.08 11.03 -3.61
C GLU A 345 13.79 11.45 -4.33
N HIS A 346 13.73 11.24 -5.65
CA HIS A 346 12.56 11.50 -6.48
C HIS A 346 11.98 10.22 -7.10
N ALA A 347 12.51 9.03 -6.77
CA ALA A 347 12.03 7.78 -7.32
C ALA A 347 10.57 7.48 -6.92
N VAL A 348 9.77 7.02 -7.90
CA VAL A 348 8.42 6.50 -7.67
C VAL A 348 8.26 5.14 -8.35
N GLU A 349 7.33 4.33 -7.85
CA GLU A 349 6.83 3.16 -8.58
C GLU A 349 5.51 3.53 -9.28
N TYR A 350 5.39 3.20 -10.57
CA TYR A 350 4.16 3.38 -11.34
C TYR A 350 4.00 2.23 -12.34
N GLN A 351 2.80 1.66 -12.43
CA GLN A 351 2.52 0.45 -13.25
C GLN A 351 3.53 -0.70 -13.02
N GLY A 352 3.99 -0.88 -11.77
CA GLY A 352 4.94 -1.94 -11.41
C GLY A 352 6.38 -1.71 -11.86
N ARG A 353 6.77 -0.49 -12.27
CA ARG A 353 8.13 -0.12 -12.68
C ARG A 353 8.62 1.11 -11.93
N PHE A 354 9.92 1.22 -11.70
CA PHE A 354 10.52 2.42 -11.10
C PHE A 354 10.78 3.51 -12.14
N TYR A 355 10.43 4.74 -11.79
CA TYR A 355 10.74 5.96 -12.53
C TYR A 355 11.56 6.86 -11.60
N LEU A 356 12.74 7.29 -12.06
CA LEU A 356 13.63 8.21 -11.34
C LEU A 356 13.59 9.56 -12.07
N PHE A 357 13.65 10.66 -11.33
CA PHE A 357 13.58 12.02 -11.88
C PHE A 357 14.77 12.84 -11.41
N ALA A 358 15.23 13.77 -12.25
CA ALA A 358 16.38 14.60 -11.96
C ALA A 358 16.08 15.69 -10.92
N ASN A 359 14.81 16.05 -10.73
CA ASN A 359 14.37 17.08 -9.79
C ASN A 359 12.85 16.99 -9.47
N GLU A 360 12.39 17.78 -8.50
CA GLU A 360 10.96 17.86 -8.16
C GLU A 360 10.11 18.33 -9.37
N GLN A 361 10.59 19.27 -10.19
CA GLN A 361 9.84 19.82 -11.34
C GLN A 361 9.43 18.76 -12.39
N THR A 362 10.37 17.89 -12.76
CA THR A 362 10.15 16.78 -13.70
C THR A 362 9.25 15.70 -13.09
N LEU A 363 9.41 15.42 -11.80
CA LEU A 363 8.46 14.58 -11.04
C LEU A 363 7.04 15.19 -11.04
N GLU A 364 6.86 16.51 -10.83
CA GLU A 364 5.55 17.18 -10.93
C GLU A 364 4.94 17.00 -12.33
N ARG A 365 5.75 17.23 -13.35
CA ARG A 365 5.37 17.16 -14.76
C ARG A 365 4.88 15.76 -15.13
N PHE A 366 5.57 14.72 -14.69
CA PHE A 366 5.16 13.31 -14.88
C PHE A 366 3.75 13.04 -14.34
N TRP A 367 3.49 13.47 -13.11
CA TRP A 367 2.19 13.25 -12.46
C TRP A 367 1.03 14.03 -13.08
N SER A 368 1.29 14.99 -13.99
CA SER A 368 0.22 15.64 -14.76
C SER A 368 -0.30 14.76 -15.91
N ASN A 369 0.47 13.77 -16.38
CA ASN A 369 0.06 12.81 -17.40
C ASN A 369 0.88 11.49 -17.34
N PRO A 370 0.74 10.70 -16.26
CA PRO A 370 1.65 9.58 -16.01
C PRO A 370 1.51 8.46 -17.04
N ASP A 371 0.30 8.20 -17.56
CA ASP A 371 0.07 7.27 -18.69
C ASP A 371 0.74 7.75 -19.98
N GLY A 372 0.66 9.05 -20.29
CA GLY A 372 1.31 9.65 -21.45
C GLY A 372 2.83 9.53 -21.40
N TYR A 373 3.43 9.77 -20.23
CA TYR A 373 4.87 9.57 -20.01
C TYR A 373 5.26 8.10 -19.99
N ALA A 374 4.48 7.21 -19.39
CA ALA A 374 4.73 5.76 -19.43
C ALA A 374 4.67 5.20 -20.87
N ALA A 375 3.74 5.69 -21.69
CA ALA A 375 3.69 5.39 -23.12
C ALA A 375 4.86 6.04 -23.90
N GLY A 376 5.27 7.25 -23.53
CA GLY A 376 6.44 7.94 -24.08
C GLY A 376 7.74 7.18 -23.82
N VAL A 377 7.96 6.73 -22.60
CA VAL A 377 9.09 5.88 -22.19
C VAL A 377 9.17 4.61 -23.03
N LYS A 378 8.03 3.95 -23.32
CA LYS A 378 8.00 2.77 -24.21
C LYS A 378 8.48 3.11 -25.63
N ARG A 379 8.12 4.29 -26.16
CA ARG A 379 8.61 4.76 -27.48
C ARG A 379 10.10 5.09 -27.46
N VAL A 380 10.57 5.81 -26.43
CA VAL A 380 11.99 6.18 -26.27
C VAL A 380 12.88 4.94 -26.11
N ALA A 381 12.46 3.96 -25.30
CA ALA A 381 13.16 2.71 -25.10
C ALA A 381 13.23 1.84 -26.38
N ALA A 382 12.29 2.02 -27.31
CA ALA A 382 12.26 1.32 -28.60
C ALA A 382 13.08 2.03 -29.71
N LEU A 383 13.74 3.15 -29.43
CA LEU A 383 14.59 3.83 -30.40
C LEU A 383 15.83 2.97 -30.73
N PRO A 384 16.25 2.90 -32.01
CA PRO A 384 17.48 2.21 -32.40
C PRO A 384 18.70 2.87 -31.73
N ALA A 385 19.73 2.08 -31.45
CA ALA A 385 20.91 2.52 -30.68
C ALA A 385 21.58 3.79 -31.25
N GLU A 386 21.63 3.92 -32.58
CA GLU A 386 22.20 5.05 -33.30
C GLU A 386 21.41 6.36 -33.16
N SER A 387 20.16 6.28 -32.70
CA SER A 387 19.29 7.42 -32.38
C SER A 387 18.98 7.53 -30.88
N SER A 388 19.60 6.70 -30.05
CA SER A 388 19.33 6.64 -28.62
C SER A 388 20.22 7.61 -27.85
N PHE A 389 19.62 8.67 -27.33
CA PHE A 389 20.26 9.63 -26.43
C PHE A 389 20.29 9.16 -24.97
N ILE A 390 19.85 7.93 -24.68
CA ILE A 390 19.64 7.38 -23.32
C ILE A 390 20.82 6.57 -22.79
N ARG A 391 21.67 6.03 -23.67
CA ARG A 391 22.78 5.12 -23.32
C ARG A 391 24.03 5.85 -22.85
#